data_AF-A0A4R0RKG3-F1
#
_entry.id   AF-A0A4R0RKG3-F1
#
_cell.length_a   1.000
_cell.length_b   1.000
_cell.length_c   1.000
_cell.angle_alpha   90.00
_cell.angle_beta   90.00
_cell.angle_gamma   90.00
#
_symmetry.space_group_name_H-M   'P 1'
#
loop_
_entity.id
_entity.type
_entity.pdbx_description
1 polymer ?
#
loop_
_entity_poly.entity_id
_entity_poly.type
_entity_poly.pdbx_seq_one_letter_code
_entity_poly.pdbx_strand_id
1 'polypeptide(L)'
;MLPTLARSSAQARKPLIHFLGKRQWAAHAEAPHPHPYAPAEIKQSFGEFSSKSRSSTTQAVSSSASKSKSGAQTFEEFWDAPQRLRPHDLQEAEIEAILSGGASNA
;
A
#
# COMPACT_ATOMS: atom_id res chain seq x y z
N MET A 1 -12.44 31.33 44.60
CA MET A 1 -13.08 30.91 43.33
C MET A 1 -12.67 31.90 42.23
N LEU A 2 -11.85 31.47 41.26
CA LEU A 2 -11.42 32.31 40.13
C LEU A 2 -12.00 31.77 38.81
N PRO A 3 -13.23 32.17 38.42
CA PRO A 3 -13.91 31.68 37.22
C PRO A 3 -13.48 32.40 35.92
N THR A 4 -12.44 33.25 35.93
CA THR A 4 -12.15 34.19 34.84
C THR A 4 -11.12 33.68 33.83
N LEU A 5 -10.13 32.88 34.23
CA LEU A 5 -9.05 32.41 33.35
C LEU A 5 -9.51 31.38 32.30
N ALA A 6 -10.47 30.51 32.64
CA ALA A 6 -10.97 29.49 31.72
C ALA A 6 -11.78 30.06 30.55
N ARG A 7 -12.31 31.28 30.68
CA ARG A 7 -13.14 31.92 29.64
C ARG A 7 -12.30 32.60 28.55
N SER A 8 -11.07 33.03 28.89
CA SER A 8 -10.15 33.74 27.98
C SER A 8 -9.46 32.82 26.97
N SER A 9 -9.16 31.57 27.37
CA SER A 9 -8.50 30.59 26.49
C SER A 9 -9.41 30.05 25.39
N ALA A 10 -10.73 30.02 25.63
CA ALA A 10 -11.72 29.55 24.67
C ALA A 10 -11.94 30.53 23.48
N GLN A 11 -11.65 31.82 23.66
CA GLN A 11 -11.83 32.83 22.60
C GLN A 11 -10.56 33.13 21.80
N ALA A 12 -9.36 32.88 22.36
CA ALA A 12 -8.11 33.32 21.75
C ALA A 12 -7.47 32.33 20.77
N ARG A 13 -7.83 31.04 20.81
CA ARG A 13 -7.16 30.01 20.00
C ARG A 13 -8.15 29.04 19.38
N LYS A 14 -8.81 29.47 18.30
CA LYS A 14 -9.52 28.54 17.41
C LYS A 14 -8.46 27.66 16.72
N PRO A 15 -8.51 26.33 16.82
CA PRO A 15 -7.58 25.48 16.10
C PRO A 15 -7.75 25.68 14.60
N LEU A 16 -6.65 25.84 13.86
CA LEU A 16 -6.66 25.98 12.39
C LEU A 16 -7.04 24.67 11.67
N ILE A 17 -7.06 23.56 12.41
CA ILE A 17 -7.46 22.26 11.89
C ILE A 17 -8.98 22.22 11.82
N HIS A 18 -9.50 22.15 10.59
CA HIS A 18 -10.90 21.93 10.31
C HIS A 18 -11.07 20.45 9.97
N PHE A 19 -11.83 19.72 10.80
CA PHE A 19 -12.18 18.34 10.49
C PHE A 19 -13.16 18.35 9.31
N LEU A 20 -12.70 17.91 8.13
CA LEU A 20 -13.46 17.88 6.87
C LEU A 20 -14.64 16.87 6.86
N GLY A 21 -15.13 16.45 8.02
CA GLY A 21 -16.14 15.40 8.16
C GLY A 21 -15.65 14.02 7.72
N LYS A 22 -16.59 13.10 7.53
CA LYS A 22 -16.30 11.74 7.02
C LYS A 22 -15.92 11.86 5.55
N ARG A 23 -14.69 11.45 5.20
CA ARG A 23 -14.25 11.34 3.80
C ARG A 23 -15.19 10.37 3.07
N GLN A 24 -16.01 10.89 2.16
CA GLN A 24 -16.82 10.08 1.27
C GLN A 24 -15.92 9.57 0.15
N TRP A 25 -15.64 8.28 0.14
CA TRP A 25 -15.03 7.64 -1.01
C TRP A 25 -16.04 7.65 -2.16
N ALA A 26 -15.58 7.93 -3.38
CA ALA A 26 -16.44 7.84 -4.55
C ALA A 26 -17.04 6.41 -4.60
N ALA A 27 -18.36 6.33 -4.80
CA ALA A 27 -19.06 5.05 -4.81
C ALA A 27 -18.57 4.11 -5.92
N HIS A 28 -17.99 4.68 -6.97
CA HIS A 28 -17.40 3.97 -8.08
C HIS A 28 -15.93 4.34 -8.22
N ALA A 29 -15.10 3.31 -8.41
CA ALA A 29 -13.73 3.50 -8.83
C ALA A 29 -13.72 4.15 -10.22
N GLU A 30 -12.82 5.10 -10.41
CA GLU A 30 -12.60 5.75 -11.70
C GLU A 30 -12.20 4.72 -12.76
N ALA A 31 -12.69 4.90 -13.99
CA ALA A 31 -12.32 4.04 -15.09
C ALA A 31 -10.83 4.23 -15.42
N PRO A 32 -10.07 3.14 -15.68
CA PRO A 32 -8.66 3.27 -16.04
C PRO A 32 -8.52 4.08 -17.33
N HIS A 33 -7.68 5.12 -17.30
CA HIS A 33 -7.42 5.99 -18.43
C HIS A 33 -5.91 6.28 -18.55
N PRO A 34 -5.40 6.64 -19.75
CA PRO A 34 -4.00 7.00 -19.90
C PRO A 34 -3.68 8.31 -19.17
N HIS A 35 -2.44 8.46 -18.71
CA HIS A 35 -1.99 9.68 -18.04
C HIS A 35 -1.97 10.86 -19.03
N PRO A 36 -2.41 12.07 -18.62
CA PRO A 36 -2.51 13.22 -19.51
C PRO A 36 -1.15 13.63 -20.13
N TYR A 37 -0.05 13.40 -19.41
CA TYR A 37 1.31 13.69 -19.88
C TYR A 37 2.06 12.47 -20.42
N ALA A 38 1.38 11.35 -20.66
CA ALA A 38 2.03 10.20 -21.30
C ALA A 38 2.44 10.53 -22.76
N PRO A 39 3.57 9.96 -23.24
CA PRO A 39 3.92 9.95 -24.65
C PRO A 39 2.78 9.46 -25.54
N ALA A 40 2.68 9.99 -26.76
CA ALA A 40 1.58 9.70 -27.68
C ALA A 40 1.43 8.20 -27.98
N GLU A 41 2.55 7.48 -28.11
CA GLU A 41 2.61 6.04 -28.36
C GLU A 41 1.94 5.21 -27.25
N ILE A 42 2.14 5.60 -25.99
CA ILE A 42 1.59 4.91 -24.82
C ILE A 42 0.09 5.20 -24.68
N LYS A 43 -0.35 6.40 -25.06
CA LYS A 43 -1.78 6.75 -25.09
C LYS A 43 -2.56 5.91 -26.09
N GLN A 44 -1.96 5.61 -27.25
CA GLN A 44 -2.59 4.82 -28.31
C GLN A 44 -2.73 3.34 -27.92
N SER A 45 -1.70 2.78 -27.28
CA SER A 45 -1.66 1.35 -26.88
C SER A 45 -2.33 1.05 -25.52
N PHE A 46 -2.87 2.06 -24.83
CA PHE A 46 -3.47 1.90 -23.50
C PHE A 46 -4.64 0.91 -23.47
N GLY A 47 -5.48 0.90 -24.50
CA GLY A 47 -6.63 -0.02 -24.60
C GLY A 47 -6.21 -1.49 -24.66
N GLU A 48 -5.14 -1.78 -25.40
CA GLU A 48 -4.57 -3.12 -25.52
C GLU A 48 -3.93 -3.57 -24.21
N PHE A 49 -3.25 -2.66 -23.50
CA PHE A 49 -2.72 -2.93 -22.18
C PHE A 49 -3.83 -3.23 -21.17
N SER A 50 -4.91 -2.45 -21.18
CA SER A 50 -6.05 -2.64 -20.27
C SER A 50 -6.83 -3.93 -20.55
N SER A 51 -6.87 -4.42 -21.80
CA SER A 51 -7.51 -5.70 -22.11
C SER A 51 -6.63 -6.87 -21.69
N LYS A 52 -5.32 -6.81 -21.98
CA LYS A 52 -4.34 -7.82 -21.58
C LYS A 52 -4.28 -8.02 -20.06
N SER A 53 -4.28 -6.93 -19.29
CA SER A 53 -4.23 -6.99 -17.82
C SER A 53 -5.47 -7.65 -17.21
N ARG A 54 -6.67 -7.39 -17.78
CA ARG A 54 -7.92 -8.05 -17.36
C ARG A 54 -7.91 -9.54 -17.70
N SER A 55 -7.42 -9.91 -18.88
CA SER A 55 -7.31 -11.33 -19.28
C SER A 55 -6.32 -12.13 -18.43
N SER A 56 -5.23 -11.50 -17.95
CA SER A 56 -4.29 -12.17 -17.05
C SER A 56 -4.88 -12.46 -15.66
N THR A 57 -5.81 -11.64 -15.17
CA THR A 57 -6.45 -11.86 -13.86
C THR A 57 -7.38 -13.09 -13.86
N THR A 58 -8.01 -13.41 -14.99
CA THR A 58 -8.88 -14.60 -15.13
C THR A 58 -8.14 -15.93 -15.28
N GLN A 59 -6.82 -15.93 -15.50
CA GLN A 59 -6.00 -17.15 -15.63
C GLN A 59 -5.30 -17.58 -14.33
N ALA A 60 -5.55 -16.92 -13.20
CA ALA A 60 -4.97 -17.31 -11.91
C ALA A 60 -5.61 -18.58 -11.28
N VAL A 61 -6.54 -19.25 -11.96
CA VAL A 61 -7.21 -20.47 -11.46
C VAL A 61 -7.02 -21.71 -12.35
N SER A 62 -6.16 -21.66 -13.36
CA SER A 62 -5.82 -22.84 -14.14
C SER A 62 -4.34 -22.91 -14.47
N SER A 63 -3.71 -23.87 -13.81
CA SER A 63 -2.38 -24.40 -14.09
C SER A 63 -2.08 -24.47 -15.59
N SER A 64 -1.18 -23.61 -16.05
CA SER A 64 -0.38 -23.92 -17.22
C SER A 64 0.96 -23.21 -17.13
N ALA A 65 2.00 -24.04 -17.07
CA ALA A 65 3.40 -23.65 -17.16
C ALA A 65 3.61 -22.76 -18.39
N SER A 66 3.74 -21.46 -18.18
CA SER A 66 4.30 -20.55 -19.18
C SER A 66 5.67 -20.10 -18.68
N LYS A 67 6.67 -20.61 -19.40
CA LYS A 67 8.09 -20.32 -19.20
C LYS A 67 8.35 -18.87 -19.60
N SER A 68 8.02 -17.92 -18.72
CA SER A 68 8.35 -16.52 -18.90
C SER A 68 9.83 -16.32 -18.57
N LYS A 69 10.61 -15.91 -19.58
CA LYS A 69 12.02 -15.55 -19.47
C LYS A 69 12.18 -14.17 -18.80
N SER A 70 11.75 -14.06 -17.55
CA SER A 70 12.23 -13.02 -16.64
C SER A 70 12.70 -13.76 -15.38
N GLY A 71 13.89 -13.45 -14.87
CA GLY A 71 14.55 -14.23 -13.81
C GLY A 71 13.85 -14.26 -12.44
N ALA A 72 12.58 -13.88 -12.37
CA ALA A 72 11.76 -14.01 -11.18
C ALA A 72 11.25 -15.47 -11.08
N GLN A 73 11.86 -16.24 -10.16
CA GLN A 73 11.35 -17.54 -9.79
C GLN A 73 10.15 -17.35 -8.85
N THR A 74 8.97 -17.71 -9.32
CA THR A 74 7.77 -17.83 -8.47
C THR A 74 7.71 -19.25 -7.92
N PHE A 75 7.53 -19.37 -6.60
CA PHE A 75 7.39 -20.65 -5.92
C PHE A 75 5.93 -20.83 -5.49
N GLU A 76 5.39 -22.03 -5.66
CA GLU A 76 4.01 -22.35 -5.27
C GLU A 76 3.90 -22.53 -3.76
N GLU A 77 4.80 -23.33 -3.18
CA GLU A 77 4.88 -23.51 -1.74
C GLU A 77 6.04 -22.73 -1.14
N PHE A 78 5.81 -22.24 0.08
CA PHE A 78 6.79 -21.53 0.87
C PHE A 78 8.11 -22.31 1.07
N TRP A 79 8.02 -23.64 1.22
CA TRP A 79 9.16 -24.52 1.46
C TRP A 79 10.03 -24.74 0.22
N ASP A 80 9.49 -24.48 -0.97
CA ASP A 80 10.21 -24.59 -2.24
C ASP A 80 11.16 -23.42 -2.48
N ALA A 81 10.97 -22.31 -1.75
CA ALA A 81 11.81 -21.13 -1.89
C ALA A 81 13.23 -21.36 -1.31
N PRO A 82 14.29 -20.86 -1.98
CA PRO A 82 15.66 -20.89 -1.47
C PRO A 82 15.76 -20.36 -0.05
N GLN A 83 16.66 -20.93 0.76
CA GLN A 83 16.76 -20.61 2.19
C GLN A 83 16.93 -19.11 2.49
N ARG A 84 17.62 -18.37 1.62
CA ARG A 84 17.82 -16.90 1.73
C ARG A 84 16.53 -16.09 1.59
N LEU A 85 15.51 -16.65 0.94
CA LEU A 85 14.22 -16.00 0.71
C LEU A 85 13.15 -16.46 1.71
N ARG A 86 13.45 -17.46 2.53
CA ARG A 86 12.56 -17.88 3.60
C ARG A 86 12.78 -16.97 4.81
N PRO A 87 11.72 -16.51 5.50
CA PRO A 87 11.82 -15.80 6.76
C PRO A 87 12.62 -16.64 7.75
N HIS A 88 13.47 -15.96 8.49
CA HIS A 88 14.25 -16.54 9.57
C HIS A 88 13.49 -16.44 10.89
N ASP A 89 13.85 -17.31 11.82
CA ASP A 89 13.36 -17.23 13.19
C ASP A 89 13.93 -15.97 13.86
N LEU A 90 13.06 -15.21 14.52
CA LEU A 90 13.45 -13.97 15.20
C LEU A 90 14.30 -14.29 16.43
N GLN A 91 15.40 -13.56 16.60
CA GLN A 91 16.22 -13.64 17.81
C GLN A 91 15.54 -12.90 18.97
N GLU A 92 15.82 -13.30 20.22
CA GLU A 92 15.21 -12.68 21.41
C GLU A 92 15.44 -11.16 21.48
N ALA A 93 16.64 -10.71 21.07
CA ALA A 93 16.96 -9.28 21.00
C ALA A 93 16.11 -8.53 19.97
N GLU A 94 15.76 -9.18 18.85
CA GLU A 94 14.87 -8.60 17.84
C GLU A 94 13.44 -8.52 18.36
N ILE A 95 12.99 -9.55 19.07
CA ILE A 95 11.67 -9.59 19.72
C ILE A 95 11.59 -8.47 20.77
N GLU A 96 12.60 -8.32 21.62
CA GLU A 96 12.67 -7.25 22.61
C GLU A 96 12.69 -5.87 21.95
N ALA A 97 13.46 -5.68 20.88
CA ALA A 97 13.50 -4.42 20.14
C ALA A 97 12.13 -4.06 19.54
N ILE A 98 11.39 -5.05 19.02
CA ILE A 98 10.03 -4.85 18.50
C ILE A 98 9.06 -4.49 19.64
N LEU A 99 9.09 -5.25 20.74
CA LEU A 99 8.18 -5.06 21.87
C LEU A 99 8.43 -3.75 22.64
N SER A 100 9.69 -3.34 22.76
CA SER A 100 10.10 -2.07 23.36
C SER A 100 9.89 -0.86 22.43
N GLY A 101 9.49 -1.08 21.18
CA GLY A 101 9.30 -0.03 20.18
C GLY A 101 10.60 0.63 19.72
N GLY A 102 11.74 -0.06 19.85
CA GLY A 102 13.06 0.41 19.41
C GLY A 102 13.66 1.53 20.27
N ALA A 103 13.07 1.84 21.42
CA ALA A 103 13.47 2.96 22.27
C ALA A 103 14.59 2.62 23.29
N SER A 104 14.91 1.34 23.49
CA SER A 104 15.86 0.86 24.51
C SER A 104 17.33 0.78 24.05
N ASN A 105 17.62 0.97 22.76
CA ASN A 105 18.98 0.94 22.20
C ASN A 105 19.57 2.33 21.88
N ALA A 106 19.12 3.39 22.57
CA ALA A 106 19.65 4.75 22.44
C ALA A 106 20.51 5.16 23.64
#